data_AF-O29292-F1
#
_entry.id   AF-O29292-F1
#
_cell.length_a   1.000
_cell.length_b   1.000
_cell.length_c   1.000
_cell.angle_alpha   90.00
_cell.angle_beta   90.00
_cell.angle_gamma   90.00
#
_symmetry.space_group_name_H-M   'P 1'
#
loop_
_entity.id
_entity.type
_entity.pdbx_description
1 polymer ?
#
loop_
_entity_poly.entity_id
_entity_poly.type
_entity_poly.pdbx_seq_one_letter_code
_entity_poly.pdbx_strand_id
1 'polypeptide(L)'
;MLDLSQTIEKVGEKMPWPPKVFWVGLVVYYGFVALCWIGEATAGINHIPTAAFWYASFLGTFLIPLFMSIIYFYFPEKAEEARGGS
;
A
#
# COMPACT_ATOMS: atom_id res chain seq x y z
N MET A 1 -27.54 -30.20 -5.40
CA MET A 1 -26.81 -29.34 -4.45
C MET A 1 -25.71 -28.67 -5.26
N LEU A 2 -25.63 -27.34 -5.32
CA LEU A 2 -24.44 -26.69 -5.87
C LEU A 2 -23.30 -26.96 -4.87
N ASP A 3 -22.17 -27.42 -5.36
CA ASP A 3 -21.07 -27.77 -4.47
C ASP A 3 -20.48 -26.50 -3.83
N LEU A 4 -20.07 -26.62 -2.57
CA LEU A 4 -19.50 -25.51 -1.80
C LEU A 4 -18.20 -25.02 -2.45
N SER A 5 -17.45 -25.94 -3.07
CA SER A 5 -16.28 -25.66 -3.92
C SER A 5 -16.57 -24.59 -4.97
N GLN A 6 -17.54 -24.83 -5.87
CA GLN A 6 -17.91 -23.91 -6.96
C GLN A 6 -18.47 -22.58 -6.46
N THR A 7 -19.07 -22.57 -5.27
CA THR A 7 -19.56 -21.33 -4.64
C THR A 7 -18.39 -20.50 -4.13
N ILE A 8 -17.41 -21.11 -3.46
CA ILE A 8 -16.16 -20.46 -3.03
C ILE A 8 -15.35 -19.98 -4.24
N GLU A 9 -15.24 -20.80 -5.29
CA GLU A 9 -14.51 -20.49 -6.52
C GLU A 9 -15.08 -19.25 -7.22
N LYS A 10 -16.40 -19.19 -7.45
CA LYS A 10 -17.07 -18.01 -8.03
C LYS A 10 -17.06 -16.78 -7.12
N VAL A 11 -16.99 -16.96 -5.80
CA VAL A 11 -16.81 -15.86 -4.85
C VAL A 11 -15.36 -15.35 -4.89
N GLY A 12 -14.37 -16.23 -5.11
CA GLY A 12 -12.97 -15.87 -5.36
C GLY A 12 -12.74 -15.14 -6.69
N GLU A 13 -13.47 -15.51 -7.76
CA GLU A 13 -13.49 -14.73 -9.01
C GLU A 13 -14.09 -13.33 -8.79
N LYS A 14 -15.20 -13.23 -8.05
CA LYS A 14 -15.94 -11.97 -7.85
C LYS A 14 -15.31 -11.02 -6.83
N MET A 15 -14.56 -11.53 -5.85
CA MET A 15 -13.75 -10.73 -4.95
C MET A 15 -12.28 -10.83 -5.39
N PRO A 16 -11.82 -9.98 -6.32
CA PRO A 16 -10.41 -9.97 -6.72
C PRO A 16 -9.54 -9.74 -5.47
N TRP A 17 -8.84 -10.81 -5.09
CA TRP A 17 -7.85 -10.86 -4.01
C TRP A 17 -6.96 -9.60 -4.06
N PRO A 18 -6.66 -8.95 -2.92
CA PRO A 18 -6.67 -7.49 -2.78
C PRO A 18 -6.10 -6.73 -3.99
N PRO A 19 -6.79 -5.68 -4.50
CA PRO A 19 -6.45 -5.03 -5.76
C PRO A 19 -4.96 -4.72 -5.91
N LYS A 20 -4.40 -4.77 -7.12
CA LYS A 20 -2.95 -4.59 -7.36
C LYS A 20 -2.35 -3.37 -6.63
N VAL A 21 -3.12 -2.28 -6.51
CA VAL A 21 -2.80 -1.07 -5.74
C VAL A 21 -2.54 -1.33 -4.25
N PHE A 22 -3.29 -2.23 -3.60
CA PHE A 22 -3.05 -2.67 -2.22
C PHE A 22 -1.67 -3.32 -2.08
N TRP A 23 -1.29 -4.24 -2.98
CA TRP A 23 0.02 -4.90 -2.92
C TRP A 23 1.17 -3.93 -3.19
N VAL A 24 1.01 -3.00 -4.13
CA VAL A 24 1.99 -1.92 -4.36
C VAL A 24 2.11 -1.02 -3.11
N GLY A 25 0.98 -0.61 -2.53
CA GLY A 25 0.95 0.18 -1.29
C GLY A 25 1.60 -0.54 -0.11
N LEU A 26 1.38 -1.85 0.03
CA LEU A 26 1.98 -2.70 1.05
C LEU A 26 3.51 -2.79 0.87
N VAL A 27 3.98 -2.99 -0.36
CA VAL A 27 5.42 -3.02 -0.68
C VAL A 27 6.08 -1.67 -0.41
N VAL A 28 5.45 -0.55 -0.79
CA VAL A 28 5.94 0.81 -0.48
C VAL A 28 5.96 1.05 1.04
N TYR A 29 4.92 0.62 1.75
CA TYR A 29 4.77 0.82 3.20
C TYR A 29 5.83 0.06 4.01
N TYR A 30 5.88 -1.27 3.87
CA TYR A 30 6.85 -2.08 4.59
C TYR A 30 8.29 -1.86 4.06
N GLY A 31 8.45 -1.59 2.76
CA GLY A 31 9.75 -1.25 2.18
C GLY A 31 10.34 0.04 2.74
N PHE A 32 9.53 1.10 2.89
CA PHE A 32 9.99 2.34 3.53
C PHE A 32 10.34 2.15 5.01
N VAL A 33 9.48 1.45 5.79
CA VAL A 33 9.77 1.17 7.20
C VAL A 33 11.06 0.34 7.34
N ALA A 34 11.29 -0.64 6.47
CA ALA A 34 12.53 -1.41 6.44
C ALA A 34 13.75 -0.55 6.06
N LEU A 35 13.63 0.36 5.07
CA LEU A 35 14.71 1.29 4.71
C LEU A 35 15.07 2.24 5.85
N CYS A 36 14.08 2.78 6.58
CA CYS A 36 14.32 3.61 7.75
C CYS A 36 14.95 2.82 8.92
N TRP A 37 14.57 1.55 9.09
CA TRP A 37 15.15 0.66 10.11
C TRP A 37 16.61 0.28 9.79
N ILE A 38 16.92 0.03 8.51
CA ILE A 38 18.31 -0.09 8.02
C ILE A 38 19.06 1.24 8.21
N GLY A 39 18.36 2.38 8.13
CA GLY A 39 18.85 3.71 8.48
C GLY A 39 19.31 3.83 9.93
N GLU A 40 18.50 3.42 10.92
CA GLU A 40 18.91 3.36 12.35
C GLU A 40 20.20 2.54 12.50
N ALA A 41 20.18 1.32 11.96
CA ALA A 41 21.29 0.36 12.06
C ALA A 41 22.60 0.88 11.44
N THR A 42 22.53 1.56 10.29
CA THR A 42 23.71 2.14 9.62
C THR A 42 24.19 3.45 10.25
N ALA A 43 23.29 4.21 10.89
CA ALA A 43 23.64 5.40 11.67
C ALA A 43 24.19 5.09 13.07
N GLY A 44 24.19 3.81 13.50
CA GLY A 44 24.57 3.41 14.85
C GLY A 44 23.56 3.81 15.93
N ILE A 45 22.34 4.20 15.53
CA ILE A 45 21.23 4.47 16.45
C ILE A 45 20.69 3.11 16.90
N ASN A 46 20.72 2.85 18.21
CA ASN A 46 20.22 1.58 18.74
C ASN A 46 18.70 1.53 18.59
N HIS A 47 18.22 0.53 17.83
CA HIS A 47 16.87 0.46 17.28
C HIS A 47 15.77 0.89 18.25
N ILE A 48 15.01 1.92 17.90
CA ILE A 48 13.98 2.48 18.78
C ILE A 48 12.68 1.71 18.53
N PRO A 49 12.11 0.96 19.51
CA PRO A 49 10.95 0.09 19.26
C PRO A 49 9.69 0.83 18.75
N THR A 50 9.61 2.15 18.97
CA THR A 50 8.54 3.02 18.48
C THR A 50 8.88 3.76 17.19
N ALA A 51 10.13 3.76 16.71
CA ALA A 51 10.50 4.47 15.48
C ALA A 51 9.85 3.85 14.24
N ALA A 52 9.69 2.53 14.18
CA ALA A 52 8.90 1.87 13.13
C ALA A 52 7.46 2.42 13.03
N PHE A 53 6.82 2.73 14.16
CA PHE A 53 5.51 3.38 14.20
C PHE A 53 5.56 4.85 13.73
N TRP A 54 6.62 5.59 14.06
CA TRP A 54 6.82 6.96 13.57
C TRP A 54 7.11 7.01 12.06
N TYR A 55 7.92 6.10 11.52
CA TYR A 55 8.18 5.98 10.08
C TYR A 55 6.91 5.60 9.31
N ALA A 56 6.16 4.62 9.81
CA ALA A 56 4.84 4.25 9.29
C ALA A 56 3.85 5.44 9.28
N SER A 57 3.76 6.16 10.40
CA SER A 57 2.88 7.33 10.54
C SER A 57 3.29 8.46 9.60
N PHE A 58 4.58 8.77 9.50
CA PHE A 58 5.09 9.80 8.60
C PHE A 58 4.82 9.46 7.13
N LEU A 59 5.07 8.21 6.72
CA LEU A 59 4.77 7.75 5.37
C LEU A 59 3.27 7.83 5.06
N GLY A 60 2.42 7.35 5.99
CA GLY A 60 0.97 7.35 5.83
C GLY A 60 0.34 8.74 5.82
N THR A 61 0.86 9.68 6.62
CA THR A 61 0.30 11.04 6.75
C THR A 61 0.84 12.02 5.71
N PHE A 62 2.10 11.90 5.29
CA PHE A 62 2.73 12.89 4.40
C PHE A 62 3.07 12.32 3.02
N LEU A 63 3.80 11.20 2.96
CA LEU A 63 4.34 10.70 1.69
C LEU A 63 3.27 10.04 0.81
N ILE A 64 2.37 9.21 1.36
CA ILE A 64 1.29 8.60 0.56
C ILE A 64 0.36 9.68 -0.03
N PRO A 65 -0.15 10.66 0.74
CA PRO A 65 -0.92 11.77 0.16
C PRO A 65 -0.13 12.63 -0.85
N LEU A 66 1.17 12.83 -0.65
CA LEU A 66 2.03 13.55 -1.59
C LEU A 66 2.19 12.78 -2.93
N PHE A 67 2.50 11.48 -2.88
CA PHE A 67 2.59 10.68 -4.10
C PHE A 67 1.23 10.57 -4.81
N MET A 68 0.13 10.42 -4.07
CA MET A 68 -1.22 10.44 -4.64
C MET A 68 -1.56 11.78 -5.29
N SER A 69 -1.17 12.92 -4.71
CA SER A 69 -1.43 14.24 -5.31
C SER A 69 -0.57 14.47 -6.57
N ILE A 70 0.69 14.01 -6.58
CA ILE A 70 1.55 14.05 -7.77
C ILE A 70 0.93 13.20 -8.89
N ILE A 71 0.49 11.96 -8.61
CA ILE A 71 -0.18 11.13 -9.61
C ILE A 71 -1.46 11.81 -10.12
N TYR A 72 -2.26 12.41 -9.23
CA TYR A 72 -3.50 13.09 -9.59
C TYR A 72 -3.28 14.31 -10.50
N PHE A 73 -2.29 15.15 -10.21
CA PHE A 73 -2.04 16.38 -10.97
C PHE A 73 -1.26 16.16 -12.28
N TYR A 74 -0.35 15.17 -12.33
CA TYR A 74 0.48 14.91 -13.52
C TYR A 74 -0.07 13.80 -14.44
N PHE A 75 -0.96 12.93 -13.94
CA PHE A 75 -1.62 11.88 -14.74
C PHE A 75 -3.15 11.86 -14.52
N PRO A 76 -3.88 12.94 -14.87
CA PRO A 76 -5.33 13.05 -14.63
C PRO A 76 -6.14 11.91 -15.29
N GLU A 77 -5.75 11.45 -16.48
CA GLU A 77 -6.34 10.29 -17.16
C GLU A 77 -6.30 9.01 -16.29
N LYS A 78 -5.21 8.81 -15.54
CA LYS A 78 -5.06 7.68 -14.60
C LYS A 78 -5.73 7.94 -13.25
N ALA A 79 -5.99 9.19 -12.91
CA ALA A 79 -6.85 9.53 -11.77
C ALA A 79 -8.33 9.26 -12.06
N GLU A 80 -8.80 9.47 -13.29
CA GLU A 80 -10.19 9.16 -13.69
C GLU A 80 -10.42 7.64 -13.81
N GLU A 81 -9.47 6.88 -14.39
CA GLU A 81 -9.47 5.41 -14.30
C GLU A 81 -9.55 4.93 -12.84
N ALA A 82 -8.75 5.51 -11.94
CA ALA A 82 -8.71 5.15 -10.52
C ALA A 82 -9.98 5.54 -9.72
N ARG A 83 -10.81 6.46 -10.25
CA ARG A 83 -12.12 6.82 -9.66
C ARG A 83 -13.26 5.91 -10.12
N GLY A 84 -13.00 5.00 -11.07
CA GLY A 84 -14.03 4.11 -11.62
C GLY A 84 -14.98 4.84 -12.57
N GLY A 85 -14.44 5.56 -13.55
CA GLY A 85 -15.22 6.08 -14.67
C GLY A 85 -16.04 4.96 -15.33
N SER A 86 -17.33 5.22 -15.53
CA SER A 86 -18.36 4.25 -15.96
C SER A 86 -18.46 4.08 -17.47
#